data_AF-A0A7J3SBA6-F1
#
_entry.id   AF-A0A7J3SBA6-F1
#
_cell.length_a   1.000
_cell.length_b   1.000
_cell.length_c   1.000
_cell.angle_alpha   90.00
_cell.angle_beta   90.00
_cell.angle_gamma   90.00
#
_symmetry.space_group_name_H-M   'P 1'
#
loop_
_entity.id
_entity.type
_entity.pdbx_description
1 polymer ?
#
loop_
_entity_poly.entity_id
_entity_poly.type
_entity_poly.pdbx_seq_one_letter_code
_entity_poly.pdbx_strand_id
1 'polypeptide(L)'
;MKFRSKNFKISGNYGYVEVERLPDDFQYRTDAKRTAYPEIIEVVEGGGAYGVEALYCRLRIREMVEGYYLRDIFSGEIISENSLVEPLEYSYETYGFVFKAPEPTTHSNSSKDYLEFLAGSFHAVEHVLIESSDMFTGSGSGEIGGISMGSSGVIFVYDGVLGGSGASLLLFKNLADAFSKSYEILRGCDCNSVDGCPNCTYSYRCGNNNKPLNRVGAIEVFKLILSGAKTRVREEDYVAFKPIM
;
A
#
# COMPACT_ATOMS: atom_id res chain seq x y z
N MET A 1 29.23 -10.17 -5.20
CA MET A 1 29.96 -9.59 -4.04
C MET A 1 28.93 -9.15 -3.01
N LYS A 2 29.12 -9.50 -1.74
CA LYS A 2 28.18 -9.24 -0.64
C LYS A 2 28.82 -8.29 0.38
N PHE A 3 28.03 -7.44 1.01
CA PHE A 3 28.51 -6.42 1.95
C PHE A 3 27.61 -6.29 3.16
N ARG A 4 28.19 -5.87 4.28
CA ARG A 4 27.49 -5.46 5.51
C ARG A 4 27.76 -4.00 5.78
N SER A 5 26.71 -3.22 6.04
CA SER A 5 26.84 -1.85 6.54
C SER A 5 27.40 -1.87 7.97
N LYS A 6 28.47 -1.13 8.21
CA LYS A 6 29.05 -0.86 9.53
C LYS A 6 28.54 0.45 10.12
N ASN A 7 28.35 1.44 9.24
CA ASN A 7 27.93 2.78 9.62
C ASN A 7 27.17 3.42 8.46
N PHE A 8 26.13 4.18 8.79
CA PHE A 8 25.39 4.98 7.82
C PHE A 8 25.24 6.40 8.37
N LYS A 9 25.63 7.38 7.55
CA LYS A 9 25.53 8.81 7.89
C LYS A 9 24.91 9.57 6.75
N ILE A 10 23.99 10.47 7.06
CA ILE A 10 23.43 11.43 6.10
C ILE A 10 24.11 12.78 6.34
N SER A 11 24.62 13.39 5.28
CA SER A 11 25.18 14.75 5.32
C SER A 11 24.69 15.54 4.10
N GLY A 12 23.84 16.54 4.35
CA GLY A 12 23.11 17.23 3.28
C GLY A 12 22.23 16.24 2.50
N ASN A 13 22.35 16.25 1.17
CA ASN A 13 21.60 15.36 0.27
C ASN A 13 22.33 14.03 -0.02
N TYR A 14 23.42 13.73 0.68
CA TYR A 14 24.24 12.54 0.43
C TYR A 14 24.19 11.56 1.61
N GLY A 15 23.94 10.29 1.30
CA GLY A 15 24.11 9.17 2.23
C GLY A 15 25.49 8.54 2.05
N TYR A 16 26.26 8.47 3.13
CA TYR A 16 27.55 7.80 3.19
C TYR A 16 27.42 6.51 3.98
N VAL A 17 27.85 5.40 3.38
CA VAL A 17 27.84 4.09 4.02
C VAL A 17 29.26 3.54 4.10
N GLU A 18 29.67 3.18 5.30
CA GLU A 18 30.88 2.39 5.49
C GLU A 18 30.50 0.91 5.45
N VAL A 19 31.12 0.14 4.54
CA VAL A 19 30.78 -1.26 4.32
C VAL A 19 31.98 -2.18 4.55
N GLU A 20 31.68 -3.37 5.01
CA GLU A 20 32.62 -4.49 5.07
C GLU A 20 32.23 -5.55 4.05
N ARG A 21 33.21 -6.05 3.30
CA ARG A 21 32.99 -7.16 2.36
C ARG A 21 32.73 -8.45 3.14
N LEU A 22 31.65 -9.14 2.77
CA LEU A 22 31.30 -10.46 3.30
C LEU A 22 31.84 -11.57 2.38
N PRO A 23 32.00 -12.80 2.92
CA PRO A 23 32.27 -13.98 2.11
C PRO A 23 31.26 -14.15 0.97
N ASP A 24 31.72 -14.65 -0.18
CA ASP A 24 30.84 -14.81 -1.35
C ASP A 24 29.74 -15.87 -1.11
N ASP A 25 29.98 -16.82 -0.20
CA ASP A 25 29.04 -17.85 0.25
C ASP A 25 28.11 -17.40 1.39
N PHE A 26 28.19 -16.15 1.87
CA PHE A 26 27.33 -15.65 2.95
C PHE A 26 25.83 -15.75 2.60
N GLN A 27 25.05 -16.50 3.37
CA GLN A 27 23.73 -16.97 2.94
C GLN A 27 22.57 -16.04 3.30
N TYR A 28 22.85 -14.91 3.97
CA TYR A 28 21.80 -14.04 4.50
C TYR A 28 21.74 -12.67 3.82
N ARG A 29 20.54 -12.11 3.77
CA ARG A 29 20.27 -10.72 3.37
C ARG A 29 19.42 -10.00 4.41
N THR A 30 19.36 -8.68 4.32
CA THR A 30 18.51 -7.86 5.18
C THR A 30 17.37 -7.23 4.40
N ASP A 31 16.15 -7.30 4.93
CA ASP A 31 14.99 -6.58 4.40
C ASP A 31 14.55 -5.53 5.43
N ALA A 32 14.43 -4.26 5.02
CA ALA A 32 14.08 -3.18 5.93
C ALA A 32 12.61 -3.28 6.39
N LYS A 33 12.36 -3.03 7.68
CA LYS A 33 11.02 -2.88 8.24
C LYS A 33 10.53 -1.46 8.02
N ARG A 34 9.91 -1.23 6.86
CA ARG A 34 9.42 0.08 6.43
C ARG A 34 7.95 0.26 6.82
N THR A 35 7.56 1.47 7.19
CA THR A 35 6.15 1.88 7.33
C THR A 35 6.02 3.32 6.87
N ALA A 36 4.96 3.64 6.14
CA ALA A 36 4.67 5.00 5.69
C ALA A 36 3.35 5.47 6.30
N TYR A 37 3.33 6.73 6.72
CA TYR A 37 2.17 7.39 7.30
C TYR A 37 1.78 8.56 6.40
N PRO A 38 0.55 8.59 5.88
CA PRO A 38 0.05 9.71 5.13
C PRO A 38 -0.53 10.77 6.08
N GLU A 39 -0.28 12.04 5.78
CA GLU A 39 -0.88 13.21 6.42
C GLU A 39 -1.55 14.06 5.33
N ILE A 40 -2.83 14.39 5.52
CA ILE A 40 -3.54 15.33 4.64
C ILE A 40 -3.15 16.74 5.04
N ILE A 41 -2.38 17.43 4.19
CA ILE A 41 -2.01 18.83 4.43
C ILE A 41 -3.16 19.75 3.99
N GLU A 42 -3.77 19.43 2.85
CA GLU A 42 -4.79 20.26 2.21
C GLU A 42 -5.67 19.42 1.30
N VAL A 43 -6.99 19.62 1.37
CA VAL A 43 -7.94 19.08 0.39
C VAL A 43 -8.04 20.06 -0.77
N VAL A 44 -7.63 19.62 -1.96
CA VAL A 44 -7.61 20.43 -3.18
C VAL A 44 -8.94 20.33 -3.91
N GLU A 45 -9.48 19.12 -4.03
CA GLU A 45 -10.74 18.86 -4.73
C GLU A 45 -11.50 17.69 -4.09
N GLY A 46 -12.80 17.87 -3.87
CA GLY A 46 -13.69 16.79 -3.47
C GLY A 46 -14.35 16.15 -4.69
N GLY A 47 -14.56 14.84 -4.64
CA GLY A 47 -15.21 14.07 -5.69
C GLY A 47 -15.65 12.71 -5.19
N GLY A 48 -15.62 11.72 -6.07
CA GLY A 48 -16.03 10.37 -5.75
C GLY A 48 -16.74 9.67 -6.90
N ALA A 49 -17.03 8.39 -6.71
CA ALA A 49 -17.74 7.57 -7.67
C ALA A 49 -18.70 6.63 -6.95
N TYR A 50 -19.87 6.38 -7.54
CA TYR A 50 -20.88 5.46 -7.02
C TYR A 50 -21.23 5.64 -5.53
N GLY A 51 -21.19 6.88 -5.02
CA GLY A 51 -21.53 7.18 -3.62
C GLY A 51 -20.35 7.10 -2.64
N VAL A 52 -19.20 6.58 -3.06
CA VAL A 52 -17.94 6.65 -2.31
C VAL A 52 -17.32 8.02 -2.48
N GLU A 53 -17.15 8.75 -1.38
CA GLU A 53 -16.41 10.01 -1.37
C GLU A 53 -14.92 9.75 -1.59
N ALA A 54 -14.30 10.58 -2.43
CA ALA A 54 -12.86 10.64 -2.60
C ALA A 54 -12.41 12.10 -2.53
N LEU A 55 -11.29 12.36 -1.85
CA LEU A 55 -10.71 13.70 -1.71
C LEU A 55 -9.34 13.70 -2.36
N TYR A 56 -9.13 14.55 -3.35
CA TYR A 56 -7.80 14.82 -3.91
C TYR A 56 -7.10 15.86 -3.04
N CYS A 57 -5.88 15.54 -2.59
CA CYS A 57 -5.19 16.21 -1.51
C CYS A 57 -3.73 16.46 -1.84
N ARG A 58 -3.18 17.52 -1.24
CA ARG A 58 -1.74 17.61 -1.00
C ARG A 58 -1.42 16.80 0.25
N LEU A 59 -0.50 15.84 0.11
CA LEU A 59 -0.16 14.86 1.13
C LEU A 59 1.28 15.03 1.57
N ARG A 60 1.54 14.79 2.86
CA ARG A 60 2.88 14.48 3.35
C ARG A 60 2.96 12.99 3.62
N ILE A 61 3.93 12.32 2.99
CA ILE A 61 4.23 10.92 3.25
C ILE A 61 5.44 10.87 4.17
N ARG A 62 5.27 10.27 5.34
CA ARG A 62 6.34 10.05 6.33
C ARG A 62 6.72 8.58 6.34
N GLU A 63 7.87 8.25 5.79
CA GLU A 63 8.45 6.92 5.83
C GLU A 63 9.34 6.75 7.05
N MET A 64 9.19 5.61 7.72
CA MET A 64 9.99 5.20 8.87
C MET A 64 10.58 3.81 8.66
N VAL A 65 11.84 3.64 9.06
CA VAL A 65 12.53 2.34 9.15
C VAL A 65 12.93 2.12 10.60
N GLU A 66 12.24 1.22 11.28
CA GLU A 66 12.47 0.93 12.71
C GLU A 66 13.42 -0.25 12.94
N GLY A 67 13.69 -1.03 11.89
CA GLY A 67 14.41 -2.29 12.00
C GLY A 67 14.63 -2.97 10.66
N TYR A 68 15.11 -4.22 10.72
CA TYR A 68 15.26 -5.09 9.55
C TYR A 68 15.10 -6.56 9.93
N TYR A 69 14.66 -7.35 8.96
CA TYR A 69 14.68 -8.81 9.03
C TYR A 69 15.99 -9.33 8.46
N LEU A 70 16.62 -10.29 9.13
CA LEU A 70 17.66 -11.12 8.54
C LEU A 70 16.96 -12.32 7.89
N ARG A 71 17.15 -12.52 6.59
CA ARG A 71 16.58 -13.64 5.85
C ARG A 71 17.63 -14.51 5.21
N ASP A 72 17.34 -15.80 5.13
CA ASP A 72 18.05 -16.68 4.20
C ASP A 72 17.74 -16.29 2.75
N ILE A 73 18.78 -16.18 1.92
CA ILE A 73 18.68 -15.75 0.52
C ILE A 73 17.92 -16.78 -0.32
N PHE A 74 18.03 -18.07 0.00
CA PHE A 74 17.47 -19.15 -0.79
C PHE A 74 16.07 -19.52 -0.34
N SER A 75 15.85 -19.71 0.97
CA SER A 75 14.54 -20.09 1.50
C SER A 75 13.61 -18.90 1.73
N GLY A 76 14.14 -17.70 1.91
CA GLY A 76 13.38 -16.51 2.30
C GLY A 76 12.90 -16.53 3.76
N GLU A 77 13.30 -17.53 4.54
CA GLU A 77 12.96 -17.67 5.95
C GLU A 77 13.51 -16.51 6.78
N ILE A 78 12.71 -16.00 7.71
CA ILE A 78 13.15 -14.98 8.67
C ILE A 78 13.97 -15.66 9.76
N ILE A 79 15.27 -15.38 9.75
CA ILE A 79 16.21 -15.89 10.75
C ILE A 79 16.13 -15.06 12.03
N SER A 80 16.03 -13.75 11.89
CA SER A 80 15.87 -12.85 13.04
C SER A 80 15.21 -11.53 12.65
N GLU A 81 14.61 -10.89 13.63
CA GLU A 81 14.09 -9.53 13.57
C GLU A 81 14.96 -8.64 14.46
N ASN A 82 15.48 -7.55 13.90
CA ASN A 82 16.40 -6.66 14.60
C ASN A 82 15.87 -5.22 14.54
N SER A 83 15.81 -4.55 15.68
CA SER A 83 15.47 -3.13 15.76
C SER A 83 16.72 -2.27 15.53
N LEU A 84 16.53 -1.12 14.90
CA LEU A 84 17.55 -0.08 14.86
C LEU A 84 17.60 0.63 16.22
N VAL A 85 18.79 1.09 16.61
CA VAL A 85 18.98 1.88 17.84
C VAL A 85 18.24 3.21 17.72
N GLU A 86 18.34 3.83 16.55
CA GLU A 86 17.59 5.03 16.18
C GLU A 86 16.84 4.74 14.87
N PRO A 87 15.50 4.87 14.84
CA PRO A 87 14.73 4.75 13.60
C PRO A 87 15.18 5.77 12.56
N LEU A 88 15.22 5.36 11.30
CA LEU A 88 15.44 6.29 10.19
C LEU A 88 14.10 6.84 9.72
N GLU A 89 14.04 8.14 9.48
CA GLU A 89 12.83 8.82 9.04
C GLU A 89 13.12 9.69 7.82
N TYR A 90 12.20 9.66 6.86
CA TYR A 90 12.20 10.52 5.69
C TYR A 90 10.77 10.97 5.40
N SER A 91 10.57 12.25 5.09
CA SER A 91 9.27 12.75 4.67
C SER A 91 9.37 13.61 3.42
N TYR A 92 8.33 13.55 2.61
CA TYR A 92 8.21 14.33 1.38
C TYR A 92 6.75 14.69 1.13
N GLU A 93 6.54 15.77 0.39
CA GLU A 93 5.22 16.19 -0.05
C GLU A 93 4.96 15.70 -1.48
N THR A 94 3.74 15.25 -1.72
CA THR A 94 3.25 14.78 -3.02
C THR A 94 1.75 15.08 -3.12
N TYR A 95 1.13 14.69 -4.22
CA TYR A 95 -0.31 14.74 -4.38
C TYR A 95 -0.88 13.33 -4.53
N GLY A 96 -2.14 13.18 -4.13
CA GLY A 96 -2.85 11.92 -4.20
C GLY A 96 -4.31 12.10 -3.84
N PHE A 97 -5.06 11.01 -3.80
CA PHE A 97 -6.41 11.01 -3.26
C PHE A 97 -6.56 9.97 -2.15
N VAL A 98 -7.55 10.23 -1.30
CA VAL A 98 -7.97 9.33 -0.24
C VAL A 98 -9.45 9.02 -0.42
N PHE A 99 -9.85 7.78 -0.18
CA PHE A 99 -11.24 7.37 -0.15
C PHE A 99 -11.47 6.34 0.96
N LYS A 100 -12.73 6.14 1.35
CA LYS A 100 -13.13 5.09 2.29
C LYS A 100 -13.89 4.00 1.56
N ALA A 101 -13.32 2.81 1.47
CA ALA A 101 -13.97 1.63 0.94
C ALA A 101 -15.13 1.18 1.84
N PRO A 102 -16.27 0.73 1.29
CA PRO A 102 -17.34 0.13 2.07
C PRO A 102 -16.89 -1.19 2.69
N GLU A 103 -17.38 -1.48 3.90
CA GLU A 103 -17.02 -2.68 4.67
C GLU A 103 -17.63 -3.95 4.07
N PRO A 104 -16.82 -4.97 3.71
CA PRO A 104 -17.33 -6.26 3.26
C PRO A 104 -17.92 -7.04 4.44
N THR A 105 -19.04 -7.72 4.19
CA THR A 105 -19.83 -8.42 5.22
C THR A 105 -19.61 -9.93 5.25
N THR A 106 -19.00 -10.51 4.21
CA THR A 106 -18.83 -11.96 4.09
C THR A 106 -17.64 -12.47 4.92
N HIS A 107 -17.81 -12.62 6.25
CA HIS A 107 -16.79 -13.18 7.14
C HIS A 107 -17.36 -14.22 8.12
N SER A 108 -16.47 -14.99 8.77
CA SER A 108 -16.82 -15.97 9.81
C SER A 108 -16.53 -15.46 11.23
N ASN A 109 -17.16 -16.11 12.22
CA ASN A 109 -17.61 -15.58 13.51
C ASN A 109 -16.59 -15.03 14.55
N SER A 110 -15.30 -14.83 14.25
CA SER A 110 -14.29 -14.38 15.24
C SER A 110 -13.80 -12.94 14.99
N SER A 111 -13.61 -12.15 16.06
CA SER A 111 -13.27 -10.72 15.95
C SER A 111 -11.85 -10.44 15.45
N LYS A 112 -10.87 -11.30 15.77
CA LYS A 112 -9.49 -11.13 15.30
C LYS A 112 -9.38 -11.50 13.81
N ASP A 113 -9.99 -12.62 13.43
CA ASP A 113 -10.02 -13.05 12.03
C ASP A 113 -10.78 -12.03 11.17
N TYR A 114 -11.77 -11.35 11.77
CA TYR A 114 -12.47 -10.27 11.10
C TYR A 114 -11.60 -9.05 10.77
N LEU A 115 -10.80 -8.55 11.71
CA LEU A 115 -9.93 -7.41 11.45
C LEU A 115 -8.86 -7.73 10.40
N GLU A 116 -8.31 -8.94 10.41
CA GLU A 116 -7.36 -9.39 9.39
C GLU A 116 -8.03 -9.55 8.02
N PHE A 117 -9.26 -10.06 7.99
CA PHE A 117 -10.09 -10.12 6.77
C PHE A 117 -10.34 -8.72 6.18
N LEU A 118 -10.74 -7.75 7.02
CA LEU A 118 -10.96 -6.37 6.59
C LEU A 118 -9.67 -5.76 6.04
N ALA A 119 -8.58 -5.85 6.80
CA ALA A 119 -7.28 -5.33 6.39
C ALA A 119 -6.81 -5.94 5.05
N GLY A 120 -6.93 -7.27 4.90
CA GLY A 120 -6.58 -7.95 3.65
C GLY A 120 -7.49 -7.57 2.47
N SER A 121 -8.78 -7.29 2.73
CA SER A 121 -9.73 -6.86 1.71
C SER A 121 -9.42 -5.47 1.18
N PHE A 122 -9.16 -4.51 2.07
CA PHE A 122 -8.82 -3.14 1.70
C PHE A 122 -7.44 -3.04 1.03
N HIS A 123 -6.46 -3.80 1.51
CA HIS A 123 -5.15 -3.88 0.88
C HIS A 123 -5.22 -4.48 -0.53
N ALA A 124 -6.05 -5.51 -0.74
CA ALA A 124 -6.29 -6.03 -2.08
C ALA A 124 -7.04 -5.03 -2.99
N VAL A 125 -7.95 -4.21 -2.45
CA VAL A 125 -8.60 -3.12 -3.19
C VAL A 125 -7.59 -2.07 -3.64
N GLU A 126 -6.68 -1.67 -2.75
CA GLU A 126 -5.59 -0.75 -3.08
C GLU A 126 -4.72 -1.30 -4.22
N HIS A 127 -4.24 -2.54 -4.09
CA HIS A 127 -3.42 -3.18 -5.12
C HIS A 127 -4.11 -3.19 -6.48
N VAL A 128 -5.35 -3.68 -6.55
CA VAL A 128 -6.06 -3.82 -7.83
C VAL A 128 -6.33 -2.44 -8.45
N LEU A 129 -6.65 -1.44 -7.63
CA LEU A 129 -6.88 -0.09 -8.10
C LEU A 129 -5.61 0.54 -8.69
N ILE A 130 -4.46 0.34 -8.04
CA ILE A 130 -3.17 0.84 -8.52
C ILE A 130 -2.70 0.08 -9.76
N GLU A 131 -2.77 -1.25 -9.76
CA GLU A 131 -2.31 -2.04 -10.92
C GLU A 131 -3.24 -1.89 -12.14
N SER A 132 -4.52 -1.54 -11.94
CA SER A 132 -5.41 -1.18 -13.06
C SER A 132 -5.27 0.26 -13.54
N SER A 133 -4.51 1.10 -12.82
CA SER A 133 -4.40 2.52 -13.12
C SER A 133 -3.77 2.82 -14.48
N ASP A 134 -2.91 1.94 -15.00
CA ASP A 134 -2.22 2.07 -16.28
C ASP A 134 -3.18 2.31 -17.45
N MET A 135 -4.38 1.73 -17.36
CA MET A 135 -5.45 1.91 -18.34
C MET A 135 -5.93 3.36 -18.46
N PHE A 136 -5.73 4.16 -17.42
CA PHE A 136 -6.26 5.53 -17.30
C PHE A 136 -5.16 6.58 -17.31
N THR A 137 -4.00 6.26 -16.77
CA THR A 137 -2.91 7.22 -16.61
C THR A 137 -1.94 7.21 -17.78
N GLY A 138 -1.83 6.10 -18.52
CA GLY A 138 -0.81 5.89 -19.54
C GLY A 138 0.62 5.84 -18.99
N SER A 139 0.78 6.01 -17.68
CA SER A 139 1.99 5.73 -16.92
C SER A 139 1.90 4.32 -16.35
N GLY A 140 3.03 3.64 -16.19
CA GLY A 140 3.04 2.36 -15.50
C GLY A 140 2.61 2.53 -14.05
N SER A 141 2.01 1.49 -13.47
CA SER A 141 1.52 1.47 -12.08
C SER A 141 2.65 1.87 -11.13
N GLY A 142 3.90 1.60 -11.56
CA GLY A 142 5.21 2.08 -11.09
C GLY A 142 5.24 3.45 -10.45
N GLU A 143 4.49 4.40 -11.00
CA GLU A 143 4.50 5.82 -10.62
C GLU A 143 3.51 6.16 -9.49
N ILE A 144 2.67 5.21 -9.07
CA ILE A 144 1.65 5.39 -8.04
C ILE A 144 1.97 4.48 -6.85
N GLY A 145 1.93 5.07 -5.66
CA GLY A 145 2.00 4.38 -4.38
C GLY A 145 0.63 4.29 -3.71
N GLY A 146 0.51 3.37 -2.76
CA GLY A 146 -0.70 3.16 -1.97
C GLY A 146 -0.40 2.94 -0.50
N ILE A 147 -1.34 3.34 0.35
CA ILE A 147 -1.34 3.05 1.79
C ILE A 147 -2.77 2.73 2.22
N SER A 148 -3.00 1.49 2.65
CA SER A 148 -4.22 1.06 3.30
C SER A 148 -4.10 1.24 4.81
N MET A 149 -5.02 1.97 5.43
CA MET A 149 -5.00 2.23 6.86
C MET A 149 -5.62 1.08 7.67
N GLY A 150 -4.99 -0.10 7.58
CA GLY A 150 -5.42 -1.31 8.27
C GLY A 150 -6.86 -1.73 7.92
N SER A 151 -7.66 -2.03 8.93
CA SER A 151 -9.07 -2.43 8.78
C SER A 151 -10.06 -1.25 8.78
N SER A 152 -9.60 0.00 8.67
CA SER A 152 -10.49 1.19 8.67
C SER A 152 -11.30 1.38 7.39
N GLY A 153 -10.86 0.77 6.28
CA GLY A 153 -11.38 1.02 4.94
C GLY A 153 -10.82 2.28 4.27
N VAL A 154 -10.02 3.10 4.96
CA VAL A 154 -9.41 4.28 4.36
C VAL A 154 -8.16 3.90 3.58
N ILE A 155 -8.13 4.28 2.31
CA ILE A 155 -7.05 3.95 1.36
C ILE A 155 -6.56 5.25 0.74
N PHE A 156 -5.24 5.46 0.80
CA PHE A 156 -4.54 6.54 0.12
C PHE A 156 -3.90 6.01 -1.16
N VAL A 157 -4.02 6.78 -2.23
CA VAL A 157 -3.39 6.52 -3.52
C VAL A 157 -2.71 7.80 -3.96
N TYR A 158 -1.40 7.78 -4.19
CA TYR A 158 -0.61 9.00 -4.36
C TYR A 158 0.51 8.83 -5.38
N ASP A 159 1.02 9.95 -5.89
CA ASP A 159 2.15 9.95 -6.82
C ASP A 159 3.43 9.59 -6.06
N GLY A 160 4.15 8.57 -6.54
CA GLY A 160 5.39 8.06 -5.93
C GLY A 160 6.62 8.97 -6.08
N VAL A 161 6.42 10.22 -6.50
CA VAL A 161 7.49 11.21 -6.72
C VAL A 161 7.23 12.49 -5.94
N LEU A 162 8.32 13.12 -5.48
CA LEU A 162 8.25 14.39 -4.76
C LEU A 162 7.59 15.47 -5.63
N GLY A 163 6.61 16.18 -5.07
CA GLY A 163 5.84 17.23 -5.75
C GLY A 163 4.69 16.75 -6.63
N GLY A 164 4.57 15.44 -6.87
CA GLY A 164 3.51 14.83 -7.69
C GLY A 164 3.80 14.82 -9.20
N SER A 165 3.40 13.74 -9.86
CA SER A 165 3.49 13.55 -11.32
C SER A 165 2.16 13.87 -12.03
N GLY A 166 1.05 13.88 -11.29
CA GLY A 166 -0.30 13.99 -11.82
C GLY A 166 -0.95 12.65 -12.21
N ALA A 167 -0.26 11.51 -12.03
CA ALA A 167 -0.82 10.20 -12.35
C ALA A 167 -2.04 9.86 -11.46
N SER A 168 -1.93 10.11 -10.16
CA SER A 168 -3.02 9.96 -9.19
C SER A 168 -4.19 10.90 -9.49
N LEU A 169 -3.94 12.09 -10.05
CA LEU A 169 -5.00 13.00 -10.49
C LEU A 169 -5.79 12.41 -11.67
N LEU A 170 -5.10 11.85 -12.67
CA LEU A 170 -5.75 11.19 -13.80
C LEU A 170 -6.59 10.00 -13.32
N LEU A 171 -6.07 9.19 -12.41
CA LEU A 171 -6.82 8.08 -11.81
C LEU A 171 -8.04 8.59 -11.03
N PHE A 172 -7.88 9.62 -10.19
CA PHE A 172 -8.98 10.26 -9.45
C PHE A 172 -10.10 10.76 -10.37
N LYS A 173 -9.75 11.37 -11.51
CA LYS A 173 -10.74 11.86 -12.49
C LYS A 173 -11.48 10.73 -13.21
N ASN A 174 -10.91 9.53 -13.26
CA ASN A 174 -11.50 8.35 -13.90
C ASN A 174 -11.93 7.28 -12.87
N LEU A 175 -12.16 7.67 -11.61
CA LEU A 175 -12.35 6.73 -10.51
C LEU A 175 -13.53 5.77 -10.71
N ALA A 176 -14.60 6.22 -11.37
CA ALA A 176 -15.74 5.37 -11.68
C ALA A 176 -15.35 4.20 -12.59
N ASP A 177 -14.68 4.48 -13.70
CA ASP A 177 -14.23 3.45 -14.63
C ASP A 177 -13.14 2.58 -13.98
N ALA A 178 -12.25 3.16 -13.17
CA ALA A 178 -11.22 2.44 -12.44
C ALA A 178 -11.80 1.42 -11.45
N PHE A 179 -12.86 1.78 -10.70
CA PHE A 179 -13.57 0.84 -9.83
C PHE A 179 -14.24 -0.27 -10.62
N SER A 180 -14.86 0.04 -11.77
CA SER A 180 -15.47 -0.96 -12.63
C SER A 180 -14.43 -1.94 -13.17
N LYS A 181 -13.29 -1.44 -13.66
CA LYS A 181 -12.21 -2.28 -14.19
C LYS A 181 -11.54 -3.11 -13.12
N SER A 182 -11.33 -2.55 -11.94
CA SER A 182 -10.80 -3.29 -10.78
C SER A 182 -11.70 -4.48 -10.41
N TYR A 183 -13.02 -4.27 -10.40
CA TYR A 183 -13.99 -5.34 -10.19
C TYR A 183 -13.90 -6.43 -11.26
N GLU A 184 -13.81 -6.04 -12.54
CA GLU A 184 -13.68 -6.97 -13.68
C GLU A 184 -12.41 -7.83 -13.59
N ILE A 185 -11.26 -7.24 -13.25
CA ILE A 185 -9.98 -7.95 -13.06
C ILE A 185 -10.13 -9.05 -12.01
N LEU A 186 -10.69 -8.71 -10.85
CA LEU A 186 -10.87 -9.65 -9.75
C LEU A 186 -11.85 -10.78 -10.10
N ARG A 187 -12.98 -10.45 -10.75
CA ARG A 187 -14.01 -11.43 -11.16
C ARG A 187 -13.59 -12.29 -12.35
N GLY A 188 -12.73 -11.77 -13.23
CA GLY A 188 -12.24 -12.47 -14.42
C GLY A 188 -11.12 -13.47 -14.13
N CYS A 189 -10.47 -13.37 -12.97
CA CYS A 189 -9.40 -14.30 -12.58
C CYS A 189 -9.97 -15.67 -12.16
N ASP A 190 -9.37 -16.75 -12.65
CA ASP A 190 -9.73 -18.15 -12.41
C ASP A 190 -8.96 -18.80 -11.25
N CYS A 191 -8.17 -18.02 -10.49
CA CYS A 191 -7.40 -18.57 -9.38
C CYS A 191 -8.31 -19.03 -8.23
N ASN A 192 -7.92 -20.13 -7.56
CA ASN A 192 -8.64 -20.69 -6.41
C ASN A 192 -8.09 -20.19 -5.05
N SER A 193 -7.17 -19.22 -5.06
CA SER A 193 -6.55 -18.65 -3.86
C SER A 193 -7.44 -17.60 -3.22
N VAL A 194 -7.59 -17.65 -1.88
CA VAL A 194 -8.31 -16.63 -1.10
C VAL A 194 -7.58 -15.29 -1.13
N ASP A 195 -6.24 -15.31 -1.08
CA ASP A 195 -5.40 -14.11 -1.13
C ASP A 195 -5.30 -13.54 -2.55
N GLY A 196 -5.67 -14.36 -3.56
CA GLY A 196 -5.49 -14.10 -4.98
C GLY A 196 -4.11 -14.54 -5.50
N CYS A 197 -3.66 -13.93 -6.60
CA CYS A 197 -2.47 -14.34 -7.33
C CYS A 197 -1.82 -13.15 -8.08
N PRO A 198 -0.65 -13.33 -8.73
CA PRO A 198 0.01 -12.31 -9.57
C PRO A 198 -0.85 -11.69 -10.68
N ASN A 199 -1.92 -12.35 -11.11
CA ASN A 199 -2.80 -11.83 -12.17
C ASN A 199 -3.97 -11.00 -11.62
N CYS A 200 -4.18 -10.94 -10.30
CA CYS A 200 -5.32 -10.21 -9.74
C CYS A 200 -5.01 -9.31 -8.55
N THR A 201 -4.35 -9.81 -7.50
CA THR A 201 -4.20 -9.07 -6.23
C THR A 201 -2.77 -8.77 -5.85
N TYR A 202 -1.77 -9.48 -6.39
CA TYR A 202 -0.40 -9.26 -5.93
C TYR A 202 0.22 -8.06 -6.65
N SER A 203 0.97 -7.27 -5.90
CA SER A 203 1.85 -6.24 -6.45
C SER A 203 3.31 -6.60 -6.14
N TYR A 204 4.19 -6.38 -7.11
CA TYR A 204 5.64 -6.54 -6.93
C TYR A 204 6.24 -5.37 -6.11
N ARG A 205 5.46 -4.30 -5.88
CA ARG A 205 5.87 -3.12 -5.11
C ARG A 205 5.31 -3.07 -3.69
N CYS A 206 4.48 -4.04 -3.31
CA CYS A 206 3.94 -4.17 -1.96
C CYS A 206 5.08 -4.26 -0.93
N GLY A 207 5.12 -3.30 -0.01
CA GLY A 207 6.10 -3.24 1.07
C GLY A 207 5.89 -4.32 2.14
N ASN A 208 4.69 -4.90 2.21
CA ASN A 208 4.31 -5.87 3.24
C ASN A 208 4.27 -7.33 2.73
N ASN A 209 5.05 -7.67 1.69
CA ASN A 209 5.15 -9.03 1.12
C ASN A 209 3.80 -9.63 0.70
N ASN A 210 2.90 -8.82 0.13
CA ASN A 210 1.56 -9.24 -0.30
C ASN A 210 0.74 -9.88 0.82
N LYS A 211 0.88 -9.40 2.07
CA LYS A 211 0.11 -9.87 3.23
C LYS A 211 -0.35 -8.70 4.10
N PRO A 212 -1.52 -8.78 4.75
CA PRO A 212 -2.62 -9.68 4.41
C PRO A 212 -3.21 -9.29 3.04
N LEU A 213 -3.77 -10.25 2.30
CA LEU A 213 -4.58 -9.98 1.10
C LEU A 213 -5.84 -10.84 1.16
N ASN A 214 -6.97 -10.31 0.70
CA ASN A 214 -8.20 -11.08 0.59
C ASN A 214 -8.97 -10.70 -0.69
N ARG A 215 -8.90 -11.58 -1.69
CA ARG A 215 -9.55 -11.40 -2.98
C ARG A 215 -11.07 -11.41 -2.85
N VAL A 216 -11.64 -12.31 -2.04
CA VAL A 216 -13.09 -12.47 -1.91
C VAL A 216 -13.71 -11.22 -1.29
N GLY A 217 -13.10 -10.71 -0.23
CA GLY A 217 -13.50 -9.46 0.39
C GLY A 217 -13.31 -8.27 -0.54
N ALA A 218 -12.21 -8.18 -1.30
CA ALA A 218 -12.04 -7.12 -2.31
C ALA A 218 -13.13 -7.14 -3.39
N ILE A 219 -13.53 -8.32 -3.88
CA ILE A 219 -14.66 -8.48 -4.82
C ILE A 219 -15.94 -7.93 -4.21
N GLU A 220 -16.21 -8.23 -2.94
CA GLU A 220 -17.38 -7.72 -2.24
C GLU A 220 -17.32 -6.20 -2.07
N VAL A 221 -16.18 -5.64 -1.68
CA VAL A 221 -15.97 -4.19 -1.58
C VAL A 221 -16.32 -3.52 -2.90
N PHE A 222 -15.71 -3.94 -4.02
CA PHE A 222 -16.00 -3.34 -5.31
C PHE A 222 -17.46 -3.53 -5.74
N LYS A 223 -18.07 -4.68 -5.43
CA LYS A 223 -19.51 -4.89 -5.68
C LYS A 223 -20.36 -3.89 -4.91
N LEU A 224 -20.04 -3.65 -3.64
CA LEU A 224 -20.73 -2.66 -2.80
C LEU A 224 -20.56 -1.25 -3.36
N ILE A 225 -19.34 -0.87 -3.76
CA ILE A 225 -19.06 0.40 -4.45
C ILE A 225 -19.97 0.54 -5.68
N LEU A 226 -19.92 -0.41 -6.62
CA LEU A 226 -20.72 -0.36 -7.86
C LEU A 226 -22.23 -0.39 -7.62
N SER A 227 -22.68 -0.85 -6.44
CA SER A 227 -24.09 -0.84 -6.04
C SER A 227 -24.56 0.48 -5.42
N GLY A 228 -23.69 1.47 -5.27
CA GLY A 228 -24.06 2.78 -4.72
C GLY A 228 -23.81 2.95 -3.21
N ALA A 229 -22.94 2.12 -2.61
CA ALA A 229 -22.64 2.24 -1.18
C ALA A 229 -22.05 3.62 -0.87
N LYS A 230 -22.54 4.23 0.22
CA LYS A 230 -22.13 5.58 0.62
C LYS A 230 -21.08 5.53 1.73
N THR A 231 -19.95 6.17 1.49
CA THR A 231 -18.88 6.30 2.48
C THR A 231 -18.37 7.74 2.50
N ARG A 232 -17.71 8.11 3.60
CA ARG A 232 -17.06 9.42 3.77
C ARG A 232 -15.70 9.23 4.38
N VAL A 233 -14.76 10.12 4.04
CA VAL A 233 -13.44 10.16 4.64
C VAL A 233 -13.50 11.06 5.88
N ARG A 234 -13.13 10.52 7.04
CA ARG A 234 -12.92 11.30 8.25
C ARG A 234 -11.57 10.95 8.84
N GLU A 235 -10.86 11.93 9.34
CA GLU A 235 -9.53 11.73 9.93
C GLU A 235 -9.56 10.73 11.10
N GLU A 236 -10.57 10.86 11.96
CA GLU A 236 -10.83 9.95 13.09
C GLU A 236 -10.97 8.47 12.69
N ASP A 237 -11.30 8.17 11.43
CA ASP A 237 -11.48 6.79 10.96
C ASP A 237 -10.17 6.02 10.86
N TYR A 238 -9.03 6.69 10.70
CA TYR A 238 -7.78 6.02 10.32
C TYR A 238 -6.54 6.35 11.16
N VAL A 239 -6.54 7.44 11.94
CA VAL A 239 -5.36 7.84 12.75
C VAL A 239 -4.91 6.76 13.73
N ALA A 240 -5.84 5.94 14.24
CA ALA A 240 -5.55 4.88 15.20
C ALA A 240 -5.02 3.58 14.55
N PHE A 241 -5.02 3.48 13.21
CA PHE A 241 -4.69 2.25 12.50
C PHE A 241 -3.25 2.23 12.04
N LYS A 242 -2.62 1.04 12.12
CA LYS A 242 -1.31 0.83 11.54
C LYS A 242 -1.43 0.75 10.01
N PRO A 243 -0.64 1.54 9.26
CA PRO A 243 -0.61 1.48 7.80
C PRO A 243 -0.14 0.11 7.26
N ILE A 244 -0.65 -0.23 6.08
CA ILE A 244 -0.24 -1.36 5.25
C ILE A 244 0.15 -0.78 3.89
N MET A 245 1.31 -1.18 3.37
CA MET A 245 1.92 -0.72 2.11
C MET A 245 2.34 -1.91 1.23
#